data_AF-A0ABD2ZPN5-F1
#
_entry.id   AF-A0ABD2ZPN5-F1
#
_cell.length_a   1.000
_cell.length_b   1.000
_cell.length_c   1.000
_cell.angle_alpha   90.00
_cell.angle_beta   90.00
_cell.angle_gamma   90.00
#
_symmetry.space_group_name_H-M   'P 1'
#
loop_
_entity.id
_entity.type
_entity.pdbx_description
1 polymer ?
#
loop_
_entity_poly.entity_id
_entity_poly.type
_entity_poly.pdbx_seq_one_letter_code
_entity_poly.pdbx_strand_id
1 'polypeptide(L)'
;MELLGSDGLRRNNYPSAAESLKHLLWLSDPEAVFEVALGLYDLNLATVIALNSQKDPKEFLPFLQELECMPAVLMQYNIDLRLQRYENALRHIFSAGDDYYEDCMRLMRIYPQLFPLGLKLISDPLKRTQVLEAWGDHLSLIKSFEDAAVTYLRCSSLENL
;
A
#
# COMPACT_ATOMS: atom_id res chain seq x y z
N MET A 1 35.91 55.05 2.85
CA MET A 1 35.95 54.70 1.42
C MET A 1 35.65 53.22 1.34
N GLU A 2 34.42 52.92 0.95
CA GLU A 2 33.86 51.57 0.88
C GLU A 2 34.64 50.73 -0.13
N LEU A 3 35.17 49.59 0.30
CA LEU A 3 35.42 48.46 -0.59
C LEU A 3 34.42 47.39 -0.15
N LEU A 4 33.27 47.43 -0.82
CA LEU A 4 32.24 46.41 -0.79
C LEU A 4 32.91 45.03 -0.85
N GLY A 5 32.73 44.26 0.22
CA GLY A 5 33.01 42.84 0.22
C GLY A 5 32.22 42.19 -0.90
N SER A 6 32.91 41.83 -1.97
CA SER A 6 32.41 40.87 -2.95
C SER A 6 32.43 39.48 -2.32
N ASP A 7 31.62 39.29 -1.29
CA ASP A 7 31.22 37.96 -0.86
C ASP A 7 30.16 37.53 -1.86
N GLY A 8 30.65 37.08 -3.02
CA GLY A 8 29.83 36.51 -4.07
C GLY A 8 29.04 35.38 -3.46
N LEU A 9 27.77 35.66 -3.14
CA LEU A 9 26.75 34.67 -2.85
C LEU A 9 26.93 33.57 -3.88
N ARG A 10 27.46 32.42 -3.47
CA ARG A 10 27.24 31.18 -4.20
C ARG A 10 25.76 30.89 -4.06
N ARG A 11 24.97 31.61 -4.86
CA ARG A 11 23.58 31.30 -5.13
C ARG A 11 23.64 29.86 -5.58
N ASN A 12 23.16 28.97 -4.72
CA ASN A 12 23.09 27.55 -5.03
C ASN A 12 22.27 27.46 -6.32
N ASN A 13 22.91 27.19 -7.47
CA ASN A 13 22.26 27.08 -8.78
C ASN A 13 21.40 25.80 -8.89
N TYR A 14 20.95 25.26 -7.76
CA TYR A 14 20.08 24.10 -7.75
C TYR A 14 18.65 24.56 -8.02
N PRO A 15 17.91 23.83 -8.86
CA PRO A 15 16.50 24.10 -9.06
C PRO A 15 15.75 23.97 -7.74
N SER A 16 14.75 24.82 -7.54
CA SER A 16 13.78 24.66 -6.45
C SER A 16 13.04 23.33 -6.56
N ALA A 17 12.35 22.90 -5.50
CA ALA A 17 11.53 21.69 -5.53
C ALA A 17 10.44 21.77 -6.63
N ALA A 18 9.84 22.95 -6.82
CA ALA A 18 8.83 23.18 -7.85
C ALA A 18 9.41 23.09 -9.28
N GLU A 19 10.60 23.67 -9.51
CA GLU A 19 11.29 23.56 -10.81
C GLU A 19 11.71 22.12 -11.08
N SER A 20 12.29 21.44 -10.08
CA SER A 20 12.68 20.03 -10.18
C SER A 20 11.49 19.13 -10.49
N LEU A 21 10.33 19.37 -9.86
CA LEU A 21 9.11 18.62 -10.11
C LEU A 21 8.61 18.83 -11.54
N LYS A 22 8.60 20.07 -12.06
CA LYS A 22 8.22 20.34 -13.44
C LYS A 22 9.12 19.61 -14.44
N HIS A 23 10.43 19.62 -14.19
CA HIS A 23 11.39 18.88 -15.00
C HIS A 23 11.15 17.36 -14.93
N LEU A 24 10.86 16.82 -13.75
CA LEU A 24 10.53 15.40 -13.57
C LEU A 24 9.26 15.00 -14.35
N LEU A 25 8.18 15.79 -14.22
CA LEU A 25 6.92 15.55 -14.92
C LEU A 25 7.03 15.70 -16.43
N TRP A 26 7.99 16.49 -16.91
CA TRP A 26 8.29 16.56 -18.34
C TRP A 26 9.04 15.32 -18.86
N LEU A 27 9.85 14.68 -18.02
CA LEU A 27 10.68 13.53 -18.38
C LEU A 27 10.01 12.17 -18.15
N SER A 28 8.93 12.14 -17.37
CA SER A 28 8.32 10.91 -16.86
C SER A 28 6.81 10.89 -17.11
N ASP A 29 6.21 9.71 -17.01
CA ASP A 29 4.76 9.57 -16.97
C ASP A 29 4.20 10.27 -15.71
N PRO A 30 3.37 11.31 -15.85
CA PRO A 30 2.82 12.03 -14.71
C PRO A 30 1.96 11.15 -13.79
N GLU A 31 1.30 10.11 -14.32
CA GLU A 31 0.52 9.18 -13.48
C GLU A 31 1.46 8.34 -12.61
N ALA A 32 2.57 7.85 -13.15
CA ALA A 32 3.57 7.11 -12.37
C ALA A 32 4.18 7.96 -11.24
N VAL A 33 4.44 9.25 -11.48
CA VAL A 33 4.95 10.17 -10.44
C VAL A 33 3.89 10.40 -9.35
N PHE A 34 2.61 10.49 -9.73
CA PHE A 34 1.51 10.59 -8.78
C PHE A 34 1.34 9.31 -7.94
N GLU A 35 1.39 8.14 -8.55
CA GLU A 35 1.34 6.85 -7.85
C GLU A 35 2.49 6.65 -6.88
N VAL A 36 3.70 7.09 -7.24
CA VAL A 36 4.86 7.10 -6.34
C VAL A 36 4.59 7.98 -5.12
N ALA A 37 4.04 9.19 -5.33
CA ALA A 37 3.72 10.11 -4.25
C ALA A 37 2.63 9.56 -3.30
N LEU A 38 1.57 8.97 -3.86
CA LEU A 38 0.58 8.22 -3.08
C LEU A 38 1.25 7.15 -2.23
N GLY A 39 2.18 6.39 -2.83
CA GLY A 39 2.92 5.34 -2.17
C GLY A 39 3.90 5.79 -1.07
N LEU A 40 4.15 7.10 -0.93
CA LEU A 40 4.86 7.70 0.21
C LEU A 40 3.91 8.05 1.36
N TYR A 41 2.59 7.85 1.15
CA TYR A 41 1.52 8.20 2.08
C TYR A 41 1.46 9.69 2.45
N ASP A 42 2.08 10.56 1.63
CA ASP A 42 2.01 12.02 1.76
C ASP A 42 0.98 12.58 0.77
N LEU A 43 -0.24 12.79 1.26
CA LEU A 43 -1.37 13.28 0.44
C LEU A 43 -1.15 14.71 -0.07
N ASN A 44 -0.40 15.54 0.66
CA ASN A 44 -0.07 16.89 0.21
C ASN A 44 0.86 16.83 -1.00
N LEU A 45 1.91 15.99 -0.93
CA LEU A 45 2.81 15.77 -2.05
C LEU A 45 2.07 15.20 -3.26
N ALA A 46 1.20 14.20 -3.05
CA ALA A 46 0.38 13.62 -4.11
C ALA A 46 -0.53 14.68 -4.76
N THR A 47 -1.14 15.56 -3.96
CA THR A 47 -1.97 16.68 -4.45
C THR A 47 -1.14 17.66 -5.28
N VAL A 48 0.04 18.07 -4.79
CA VAL A 48 0.92 18.99 -5.54
C VAL A 48 1.32 18.38 -6.88
N ILE A 49 1.67 17.10 -6.92
CA ILE A 49 2.03 16.40 -8.15
C ILE A 49 0.85 16.32 -9.11
N ALA A 50 -0.35 15.94 -8.62
CA ALA A 50 -1.55 15.85 -9.43
C ALA A 50 -1.98 17.20 -10.05
N LEU A 51 -1.84 18.29 -9.30
CA LEU A 51 -2.11 19.63 -9.81
C LEU A 51 -1.11 20.08 -10.88
N ASN A 52 0.12 19.58 -10.84
CA ASN A 52 1.17 19.88 -11.82
C ASN A 52 1.19 18.90 -13.00
N SER A 53 0.48 17.76 -12.94
CA SER A 53 0.45 16.71 -13.98
C SER A 53 -0.58 16.94 -15.10
N GLN A 54 -1.28 18.08 -15.10
CA GLN A 54 -2.41 18.37 -16.02
C GLN A 54 -3.56 17.35 -15.96
N LYS A 55 -3.63 16.53 -14.89
CA LYS A 55 -4.75 15.62 -14.65
C LYS A 55 -6.02 16.42 -14.33
N ASP A 56 -7.19 15.96 -14.77
CA ASP A 56 -8.45 16.61 -14.39
C ASP A 56 -8.65 16.48 -12.87
N PRO A 57 -8.79 17.58 -12.12
CA PRO A 57 -9.06 17.54 -10.69
C PRO A 57 -10.23 16.64 -10.29
N LYS A 58 -11.22 16.47 -11.15
CA LYS A 58 -12.37 15.59 -10.89
C LYS A 58 -11.99 14.10 -10.84
N GLU A 59 -10.87 13.70 -11.43
CA GLU A 59 -10.40 12.32 -11.40
C GLU A 59 -9.69 11.94 -10.11
N PHE A 60 -9.02 12.89 -9.44
CA PHE A 60 -8.17 12.58 -8.28
C PHE A 60 -8.64 13.21 -6.97
N LEU A 61 -9.27 14.39 -7.00
CA LEU A 61 -9.69 15.08 -5.78
C LEU A 61 -10.68 14.27 -4.94
N PRO A 62 -11.72 13.61 -5.50
CA PRO A 62 -12.65 12.82 -4.68
C PRO A 62 -11.91 11.71 -3.92
N PHE A 63 -10.96 11.04 -4.57
CA PHE A 63 -10.17 9.97 -3.96
C PHE A 63 -9.25 10.50 -2.85
N LEU A 64 -8.53 11.60 -3.08
CA LEU A 64 -7.66 12.20 -2.06
C LEU A 64 -8.46 12.71 -0.85
N GLN A 65 -9.63 13.31 -1.08
CA GLN A 65 -10.52 13.78 0.00
C GLN A 65 -11.08 12.62 0.83
N GLU A 66 -11.39 11.49 0.20
CA GLU A 66 -11.81 10.28 0.91
C GLU A 66 -10.69 9.78 1.82
N LEU A 67 -9.46 9.71 1.30
CA LEU A 67 -8.27 9.29 2.04
C LEU A 67 -7.95 10.21 3.23
N GLU A 68 -8.09 11.53 3.08
CA GLU A 68 -7.88 12.51 4.16
C GLU A 68 -8.84 12.32 5.33
N CYS A 69 -10.04 11.79 5.09
CA CYS A 69 -11.05 11.55 6.12
C CYS A 69 -10.85 10.23 6.89
N MET A 70 -9.92 9.36 6.45
CA MET A 70 -9.71 8.05 7.04
C MET A 70 -8.70 8.08 8.20
N PRO A 71 -8.82 7.16 9.17
CA PRO A 71 -7.71 6.80 10.05
C PRO A 71 -6.46 6.41 9.23
N ALA A 72 -5.28 6.79 9.72
CA ALA A 72 -4.02 6.64 8.98
C ALA A 72 -3.78 5.22 8.44
N VAL A 73 -4.08 4.19 9.22
CA VAL A 73 -3.91 2.78 8.81
C VAL A 73 -4.85 2.40 7.67
N LEU A 74 -6.10 2.89 7.69
CA LEU A 74 -7.07 2.62 6.63
C LEU A 74 -6.75 3.42 5.36
N MET A 75 -6.24 4.65 5.52
CA MET A 75 -5.72 5.44 4.41
C MET A 75 -4.60 4.67 3.69
N GLN A 76 -3.61 4.17 4.43
CA GLN A 76 -2.49 3.40 3.88
C GLN A 76 -2.95 2.10 3.21
N TYR A 77 -3.89 1.38 3.83
CA TYR A 77 -4.53 0.20 3.24
C TYR A 77 -5.16 0.50 1.88
N ASN A 78 -6.00 1.55 1.80
CA ASN A 78 -6.70 1.91 0.55
C ASN A 78 -5.72 2.40 -0.53
N ILE A 79 -4.69 3.14 -0.15
CA ILE A 79 -3.60 3.53 -1.06
C ILE A 79 -2.90 2.29 -1.63
N ASP A 80 -2.48 1.34 -0.78
CA ASP A 80 -1.79 0.15 -1.25
C ASP A 80 -2.69 -0.77 -2.08
N LEU A 81 -4.01 -0.81 -1.82
CA LEU A 81 -4.95 -1.47 -2.71
C LEU A 81 -5.00 -0.81 -4.08
N ARG A 82 -5.12 0.53 -4.14
CA ARG A 82 -5.13 1.32 -5.37
C ARG A 82 -3.87 1.07 -6.20
N LEU A 83 -2.72 1.01 -5.54
CA LEU A 83 -1.41 0.78 -6.14
C LEU A 83 -1.08 -0.70 -6.36
N GLN A 84 -2.03 -1.61 -6.08
CA GLN A 84 -1.88 -3.07 -6.20
C GLN A 84 -0.72 -3.66 -5.38
N ARG A 85 -0.35 -2.99 -4.28
CA ARG A 85 0.68 -3.41 -3.32
C ARG A 85 0.06 -4.29 -2.22
N TYR A 86 -0.55 -5.40 -2.63
CA TYR A 86 -1.46 -6.18 -1.78
C TYR A 86 -0.82 -6.73 -0.50
N GLU A 87 0.49 -7.01 -0.49
CA GLU A 87 1.19 -7.41 0.74
C GLU A 87 1.22 -6.29 1.79
N ASN A 88 1.45 -5.05 1.37
CA ASN A 88 1.43 -3.90 2.28
C ASN A 88 0.01 -3.61 2.73
N ALA A 89 -0.96 -3.67 1.81
CA ALA A 89 -2.37 -3.57 2.15
C ALA A 89 -2.74 -4.58 3.24
N LEU A 90 -2.34 -5.85 3.11
CA LEU A 90 -2.60 -6.87 4.14
C LEU A 90 -1.99 -6.50 5.51
N ARG A 91 -0.75 -6.00 5.53
CA ARG A 91 -0.09 -5.57 6.78
C ARG A 91 -0.83 -4.42 7.44
N HIS A 92 -1.28 -3.43 6.66
CA HIS A 92 -2.03 -2.29 7.17
C HIS A 92 -3.37 -2.71 7.75
N ILE A 93 -4.20 -3.44 6.99
CA ILE A 93 -5.51 -3.84 7.48
C ILE A 93 -5.43 -4.78 8.69
N PHE A 94 -4.39 -5.64 8.76
CA PHE A 94 -4.11 -6.43 9.95
C PHE A 94 -3.76 -5.54 11.15
N SER A 95 -2.95 -4.50 10.96
CA SER A 95 -2.59 -3.56 12.03
C SER A 95 -3.74 -2.66 12.49
N ALA A 96 -4.81 -2.56 11.69
CA ALA A 96 -6.02 -1.80 12.04
C ALA A 96 -6.82 -2.47 13.18
N GLY A 97 -6.53 -3.74 13.49
CA GLY A 97 -7.09 -4.46 14.63
C GLY A 97 -8.08 -5.54 14.23
N ASP A 98 -8.60 -6.22 15.25
CA ASP A 98 -9.40 -7.44 15.09
C ASP A 98 -10.75 -7.21 14.40
N ASP A 99 -11.32 -6.01 14.50
CA ASP A 99 -12.57 -5.64 13.83
C ASP A 99 -12.46 -5.75 12.30
N TYR A 100 -11.24 -5.69 11.75
CA TYR A 100 -10.94 -5.79 10.32
C TYR A 100 -10.46 -7.18 9.88
N TYR A 101 -10.57 -8.19 10.75
CA TYR A 101 -10.14 -9.55 10.42
C TYR A 101 -10.86 -10.11 9.19
N GLU A 102 -12.15 -9.85 9.02
CA GLU A 102 -12.90 -10.28 7.84
C GLU A 102 -12.41 -9.62 6.54
N ASP A 103 -11.96 -8.37 6.60
CA ASP A 103 -11.36 -7.70 5.45
C ASP A 103 -9.98 -8.29 5.11
N CYS A 104 -9.19 -8.69 6.13
CA CYS A 104 -7.96 -9.46 5.93
C CYS A 104 -8.23 -10.77 5.20
N MET A 105 -9.21 -11.55 5.68
CA MET A 105 -9.62 -12.83 5.10
C MET A 105 -10.13 -12.65 3.66
N ARG A 106 -10.95 -11.62 3.41
CA ARG A 106 -11.44 -11.29 2.07
C ARG A 106 -10.27 -10.99 1.12
N LEU A 107 -9.30 -10.19 1.56
CA LEU A 107 -8.15 -9.84 0.74
C LEU A 107 -7.32 -11.08 0.35
N MET A 108 -7.06 -11.99 1.31
CA MET A 108 -6.33 -13.23 1.05
C MET A 108 -7.09 -14.16 0.10
N ARG A 109 -8.42 -14.22 0.18
CA ARG A 109 -9.24 -15.01 -0.76
C ARG A 109 -9.20 -14.45 -2.18
N ILE A 110 -9.19 -13.12 -2.33
CA ILE A 110 -9.07 -12.45 -3.65
C ILE A 110 -7.66 -12.62 -4.21
N TYR A 111 -6.64 -12.54 -3.36
CA TYR A 111 -5.22 -12.66 -3.73
C TYR A 111 -4.54 -13.81 -2.95
N PRO A 112 -4.72 -15.06 -3.39
CA PRO A 112 -4.26 -16.25 -2.64
C PRO A 112 -2.75 -16.33 -2.39
N GLN A 113 -1.92 -15.61 -3.17
CA GLN A 113 -0.49 -15.48 -2.89
C GLN A 113 -0.19 -14.83 -1.51
N LEU A 114 -1.20 -14.21 -0.88
CA LEU A 114 -1.08 -13.58 0.42
C LEU A 114 -1.24 -14.54 1.61
N PHE A 115 -1.79 -15.75 1.43
CA PHE A 115 -2.00 -16.70 2.52
C PHE A 115 -0.72 -16.97 3.36
N PRO A 116 0.47 -17.17 2.77
CA PRO A 116 1.71 -17.32 3.52
C PRO A 116 2.06 -16.10 4.39
N LEU A 117 1.74 -14.88 3.94
CA LEU A 117 1.96 -13.66 4.72
C LEU A 117 0.92 -13.54 5.84
N GLY A 118 -0.35 -13.83 5.56
CA GLY A 118 -1.40 -13.86 6.57
C GLY A 118 -1.07 -14.79 7.74
N LEU A 119 -0.57 -16.00 7.44
CA LEU A 119 -0.10 -16.95 8.45
C LEU A 119 1.15 -16.50 9.21
N LYS A 120 1.93 -15.53 8.71
CA LYS A 120 3.04 -14.94 9.47
C LYS A 120 2.55 -13.84 10.41
N LEU A 121 1.52 -13.10 10.02
CA LEU A 121 0.96 -11.99 10.79
C LEU A 121 0.05 -12.48 11.92
N ILE A 122 -0.85 -13.42 11.60
CA ILE A 122 -1.87 -13.89 12.54
C ILE A 122 -1.26 -14.90 13.51
N SER A 123 -1.22 -14.52 14.79
CA SER A 123 -0.69 -15.36 15.86
C SER A 123 -1.77 -16.13 16.63
N ASP A 124 -3.02 -15.65 16.58
CA ASP A 124 -4.16 -16.29 17.24
C ASP A 124 -4.45 -17.69 16.65
N PRO A 125 -4.45 -18.77 17.45
CA PRO A 125 -4.61 -20.13 16.96
C PRO A 125 -5.91 -20.35 16.18
N LEU A 126 -7.04 -19.81 16.65
CA LEU A 126 -8.35 -20.01 16.01
C LEU A 126 -8.41 -19.33 14.64
N LYS A 127 -7.94 -18.08 14.54
CA LYS A 127 -7.84 -17.35 13.28
C LYS A 127 -6.85 -18.03 12.32
N ARG A 128 -5.73 -18.55 12.83
CA ARG A 128 -4.76 -19.30 12.01
C ARG A 128 -5.37 -20.56 11.38
N THR A 129 -6.17 -21.31 12.15
CA THR A 129 -6.92 -22.46 11.66
C THR A 129 -7.83 -22.05 10.50
N GLN A 130 -8.63 -21.00 10.66
CA GLN A 130 -9.51 -20.48 9.58
C GLN A 130 -8.74 -20.04 8.32
N VAL A 131 -7.56 -19.44 8.48
CA VAL A 131 -6.70 -19.06 7.36
C VAL A 131 -6.17 -20.30 6.63
N LEU A 132 -5.77 -21.35 7.38
CA LEU A 132 -5.33 -22.62 6.80
C LEU A 132 -6.46 -23.33 6.06
N GLU A 133 -7.67 -23.37 6.63
CA GLU A 133 -8.85 -23.92 5.95
C GLU A 133 -9.11 -23.21 4.64
N ALA A 134 -9.19 -21.87 4.66
CA ALA A 134 -9.43 -21.07 3.46
C ALA A 134 -8.32 -21.25 2.41
N TRP A 135 -7.07 -21.45 2.83
CA TRP A 135 -5.97 -21.73 1.91
C TRP A 135 -6.06 -23.13 1.33
N GLY A 136 -6.38 -24.14 2.15
CA GLY A 136 -6.63 -25.51 1.70
C GLY A 136 -7.78 -25.59 0.69
N ASP A 137 -8.86 -24.85 0.93
CA ASP A 137 -10.00 -24.76 0.01
C ASP A 137 -9.60 -24.16 -1.33
N HIS A 138 -8.80 -23.09 -1.31
CA HIS A 138 -8.26 -22.48 -2.53
C HIS A 138 -7.38 -23.46 -3.30
N LEU A 139 -6.45 -24.14 -2.63
CA LEU A 139 -5.54 -25.12 -3.24
C LEU A 139 -6.30 -26.29 -3.85
N SER A 140 -7.34 -26.77 -3.16
CA SER A 140 -8.25 -27.79 -3.67
C SER A 140 -8.99 -27.35 -4.94
N LEU A 141 -9.48 -26.09 -4.96
CA LEU A 141 -10.17 -25.52 -6.11
C LEU A 141 -9.27 -25.46 -7.36
N ILE A 142 -7.99 -25.10 -7.19
CA ILE A 142 -7.01 -25.09 -8.28
C ILE A 142 -6.38 -26.47 -8.57
N LYS A 143 -6.90 -27.53 -7.93
CA LYS A 143 -6.46 -28.94 -8.07
C LYS A 143 -5.03 -29.21 -7.61
N SER A 144 -4.45 -28.36 -6.75
CA SER A 144 -3.19 -28.67 -6.05
C SER A 144 -3.50 -29.53 -4.82
N PHE A 145 -3.86 -30.79 -5.05
CA PHE A 145 -4.35 -31.67 -3.99
C PHE A 145 -3.30 -32.04 -2.95
N GLU A 146 -2.02 -32.14 -3.36
CA GLU A 146 -0.92 -32.44 -2.43
C GLU A 146 -0.72 -31.29 -1.44
N ASP A 147 -0.61 -30.05 -1.95
CA ASP A 147 -0.48 -28.86 -1.10
C ASP A 147 -1.74 -28.64 -0.24
N ALA A 148 -2.92 -28.90 -0.79
CA ALA A 148 -4.17 -28.81 -0.05
C ALA A 148 -4.20 -29.80 1.13
N ALA A 149 -3.83 -31.07 0.87
CA ALA A 149 -3.77 -32.10 1.91
C ALA A 149 -2.78 -31.74 3.02
N VAL A 150 -1.58 -31.26 2.67
CA VAL A 150 -0.60 -30.77 3.65
C VAL A 150 -1.15 -29.61 4.47
N THR A 151 -1.87 -28.69 3.83
CA THR A 151 -2.46 -27.52 4.50
C THR A 151 -3.58 -27.92 5.47
N TYR A 152 -4.48 -28.81 5.07
CA TYR A 152 -5.53 -29.34 5.95
C TYR A 152 -4.98 -30.16 7.12
N LEU A 153 -3.91 -30.94 6.92
CA LEU A 153 -3.26 -31.67 8.02
C LEU A 153 -2.63 -30.73 9.05
N ARG A 154 -2.14 -29.56 8.64
CA ARG A 154 -1.67 -28.52 9.58
C ARG A 154 -2.82 -27.85 10.33
N CYS A 155 -4.00 -27.80 9.73
CA CYS A 155 -5.21 -27.30 10.37
C CYS A 155 -5.66 -28.23 11.51
N SER A 156 -5.79 -29.52 11.21
CA SER A 156 -6.24 -30.52 12.20
C SER A 156 -5.26 -30.71 13.36
N SER A 157 -3.95 -30.50 13.16
CA SER A 157 -2.99 -30.55 14.26
C SER A 157 -3.12 -29.37 15.24
N LEU A 158 -3.64 -28.22 14.81
CA LEU A 158 -3.89 -27.07 15.67
C LEU A 158 -5.17 -27.20 16.50
N GLU A 159 -6.17 -27.93 16.00
CA GLU A 159 -7.42 -28.21 16.74
C GLU A 159 -7.24 -29.15 17.94
N ASN A 160 -6.13 -29.89 17.97
CA ASN A 160 -5.83 -30.88 19.02
C ASN A 160 -4.92 -30.33 20.15
N LEU A 161 -4.67 -29.00 20.19
CA LEU A 161 -3.86 -28.30 21.19
C LEU A 161 -4.72 -27.40 22.07
#